data_AF-A0A401L878-F1
#
_entry.id   AF-A0A401L878-F1
#
_cell.length_a   1.000
_cell.length_b   1.000
_cell.length_c   1.000
_cell.angle_alpha   90.00
_cell.angle_beta   90.00
_cell.angle_gamma   90.00
#
_symmetry.space_group_name_H-M   'P 1'
#
loop_
_entity.id
_entity.type
_entity.pdbx_description
1 polymer ?
#
loop_
_entity_poly.entity_id
_entity_poly.type
_entity_poly.pdbx_seq_one_letter_code
_entity_poly.pdbx_strand_id
1 'polypeptide(L)'
;MSRSLGMFALSAGMVHINVGADETPFDVHVELLCSCSPYFDSIYGDRTKKPIPSDPVCFPDEDPVVFAELLAWMYYGDTPIDLPSRTSIHFLLQLWILAGTFEIARLQNQVIHLCRTEIAKVPGRTFSCDDIDYVYNHTLPQSPLRLLLVDNWARNATQEHLTSCQKSLPYPFLEELCRALIERKGIVKNAEGEIHSVERYNIHPPPPEDQNGRLMPRERVSEFPRTAPPEKLRNRKIARPSPRLNKASLTSPLRAMTPNSVEENDPKSEVSSQMSHLQI
;
A
#
# COMPACT_ATOMS: atom_id res chain seq x y z
N MET A 1 5.71 -1.39 -11.10
CA MET A 1 4.90 -0.95 -12.26
C MET A 1 3.60 -0.44 -11.69
N SER A 2 3.24 0.82 -11.95
CA SER A 2 2.02 1.43 -11.41
C SER A 2 0.77 0.67 -11.86
N ARG A 3 -0.21 0.53 -10.95
CA ARG A 3 -1.50 -0.08 -11.28
C ARG A 3 -2.22 0.82 -12.28
N SER A 4 -2.70 0.25 -13.37
CA SER A 4 -3.72 0.91 -14.19
C SER A 4 -5.03 0.88 -13.40
N LEU A 5 -5.44 2.02 -12.84
CA LEU A 5 -6.77 2.15 -12.27
C LEU A 5 -7.81 1.83 -13.35
N GLY A 6 -8.82 1.03 -13.01
CA GLY A 6 -9.92 0.76 -13.92
C GLY A 6 -10.63 2.06 -14.28
N MET A 7 -11.23 2.13 -15.47
CA MET A 7 -11.90 3.34 -16.01
C MET A 7 -12.94 3.95 -15.05
N PHE A 8 -13.44 3.16 -14.11
CA PHE A 8 -14.48 3.55 -13.15
C PHE A 8 -14.01 3.60 -11.68
N ALA A 9 -12.71 3.43 -11.40
CA ALA A 9 -12.21 3.35 -10.02
C ALA A 9 -12.49 4.61 -9.17
N LEU A 10 -12.63 5.77 -9.81
CA LEU A 10 -12.95 7.04 -9.14
C LEU A 10 -14.41 7.45 -9.34
N SER A 11 -15.29 6.52 -9.70
CA SER A 11 -16.71 6.76 -9.90
C SER A 11 -17.54 6.32 -8.68
N ALA A 12 -18.87 6.43 -8.78
CA ALA A 12 -19.86 5.95 -7.81
C ALA A 12 -19.95 6.66 -6.45
N GLY A 13 -18.99 7.53 -6.08
CA GLY A 13 -19.08 8.42 -4.92
C GLY A 13 -17.99 8.20 -3.88
N MET A 14 -18.11 8.90 -2.76
CA MET A 14 -17.13 8.91 -1.66
C MET A 14 -17.70 8.22 -0.42
N VAL A 15 -16.84 7.53 0.30
CA VAL A 15 -17.08 6.98 1.64
C VAL A 15 -16.26 7.78 2.64
N HIS A 16 -16.86 8.07 3.79
CA HIS A 16 -16.19 8.69 4.93
C HIS A 16 -15.71 7.60 5.90
N ILE A 17 -14.44 7.63 6.27
CA ILE A 17 -13.81 6.68 7.17
C ILE A 17 -13.08 7.44 8.28
N ASN A 18 -13.35 7.13 9.54
CA ASN A 18 -12.64 7.68 10.69
C ASN A 18 -11.67 6.63 11.25
N VAL A 19 -10.41 7.00 11.45
CA VAL A 19 -9.36 6.08 11.89
C VAL A 19 -8.67 6.59 13.15
N GLY A 20 -8.34 5.67 14.05
CA GLY A 20 -7.65 5.94 15.30
C GLY A 20 -8.55 6.55 16.37
N ALA A 21 -8.00 6.67 17.59
CA ALA A 21 -8.70 7.23 18.74
C ALA A 21 -9.14 8.69 18.55
N ASP A 22 -8.38 9.45 17.75
CA ASP A 22 -8.68 10.85 17.43
C ASP A 22 -9.68 10.99 16.26
N GLU A 23 -10.23 9.88 15.75
CA GLU A 23 -11.18 9.83 14.64
C GLU A 23 -10.71 10.61 13.41
N THR A 24 -9.44 10.41 13.01
CA THR A 24 -8.86 11.10 11.85
C THR A 24 -9.67 10.75 10.59
N PRO A 25 -10.26 11.74 9.89
CA PRO A 25 -11.17 11.48 8.79
C PRO A 25 -10.44 11.24 7.46
N PHE A 26 -10.97 10.31 6.66
CA PHE A 26 -10.52 9.96 5.32
C PHE A 26 -11.70 9.85 4.36
N ASP A 27 -11.61 10.57 3.24
CA ASP A 27 -12.60 10.51 2.16
C ASP A 27 -12.03 9.67 1.01
N VAL A 28 -12.69 8.55 0.69
CA VAL A 28 -12.18 7.59 -0.29
C VAL A 28 -13.23 7.24 -1.34
N HIS A 29 -12.81 7.13 -2.61
CA HIS A 29 -13.69 6.68 -3.68
C HIS A 29 -14.13 5.24 -3.45
N VAL A 30 -15.44 5.00 -3.40
CA VAL A 30 -15.99 3.68 -3.05
C VAL A 30 -15.55 2.60 -4.05
N GLU A 31 -15.51 2.92 -5.34
CA GLU A 31 -15.16 1.95 -6.37
C GLU A 31 -13.69 1.58 -6.31
N LEU A 32 -12.82 2.54 -5.95
CA LEU A 32 -11.41 2.28 -5.70
C LEU A 32 -11.24 1.33 -4.53
N LEU A 33 -11.90 1.64 -3.41
CA LEU A 33 -11.84 0.88 -2.17
C LEU A 33 -12.25 -0.58 -2.41
N CYS A 34 -13.42 -0.79 -3.03
CA CYS A 34 -13.95 -2.12 -3.36
C CYS A 34 -13.06 -2.87 -4.37
N SER A 35 -12.53 -2.17 -5.39
CA SER A 35 -11.63 -2.80 -6.37
C SER A 35 -10.28 -3.24 -5.77
N CYS A 36 -9.92 -2.74 -4.59
CA CYS A 36 -8.67 -3.06 -3.91
C CYS A 36 -8.86 -4.10 -2.79
N SER A 37 -10.02 -4.11 -2.15
CA SER A 37 -10.26 -4.81 -0.90
C SER A 37 -11.55 -5.62 -0.98
N PRO A 38 -11.47 -6.96 -0.95
CA PRO A 38 -12.65 -7.82 -0.85
C PRO A 38 -13.48 -7.53 0.41
N TYR A 39 -12.84 -7.19 1.52
CA TYR A 39 -13.52 -6.72 2.73
C TYR A 39 -14.46 -5.54 2.44
N PHE A 40 -13.96 -4.47 1.81
CA PHE A 40 -14.80 -3.32 1.48
C PHE A 40 -15.80 -3.60 0.35
N ASP A 41 -15.47 -4.46 -0.61
CA ASP A 41 -16.43 -4.90 -1.64
C ASP A 41 -17.61 -5.66 -1.03
N SER A 42 -17.37 -6.43 0.05
CA SER A 42 -18.43 -7.11 0.79
C SER A 42 -19.36 -6.13 1.53
N ILE A 43 -18.80 -5.07 2.12
CA ILE A 43 -19.54 -4.03 2.85
C ILE A 43 -20.36 -3.16 1.89
N TYR A 44 -19.77 -2.81 0.75
CA TYR A 44 -20.37 -1.91 -0.25
C TYR A 44 -20.85 -2.66 -1.51
N GLY A 45 -21.22 -3.94 -1.38
CA GLY A 45 -21.61 -4.77 -2.52
C GLY A 45 -22.87 -4.29 -3.25
N ASP A 46 -23.74 -3.55 -2.57
CA ASP A 46 -24.98 -2.98 -3.13
C ASP A 46 -24.89 -1.49 -3.48
N ARG A 47 -23.67 -0.91 -3.50
CA ARG A 47 -23.38 0.49 -3.84
C ARG A 47 -23.92 0.97 -5.19
N THR A 48 -24.21 0.05 -6.12
CA THR A 48 -24.81 0.36 -7.43
C THR A 48 -26.34 0.46 -7.40
N LYS A 49 -26.96 -0.05 -6.32
CA LYS A 49 -28.41 -0.16 -6.16
C LYS A 49 -28.94 0.77 -5.06
N LYS A 50 -28.10 1.08 -4.07
CA LYS A 50 -28.44 1.95 -2.93
C LYS A 50 -27.47 3.14 -2.85
N PRO A 51 -27.93 4.29 -2.30
CA PRO A 51 -27.03 5.37 -1.96
C PRO A 51 -25.96 4.89 -0.98
N ILE A 52 -24.75 5.43 -1.11
CA ILE A 52 -23.67 5.21 -0.14
C ILE A 52 -24.12 5.80 1.21
N PRO A 53 -23.95 5.08 2.33
CA PRO A 53 -24.24 5.60 3.66
C PRO A 53 -23.51 6.93 3.92
N SER A 54 -24.21 7.89 4.51
CA SER A 54 -23.59 9.16 4.90
C SER A 54 -22.81 9.07 6.22
N ASP A 55 -23.13 8.07 7.05
CA ASP A 55 -22.47 7.85 8.33
C ASP A 55 -21.05 7.29 8.10
N PRO A 56 -20.03 7.78 8.83
CA PRO A 56 -18.66 7.33 8.68
C PRO A 56 -18.46 5.90 9.22
N VAL A 57 -17.59 5.14 8.56
CA VAL A 57 -17.10 3.86 9.07
C VAL A 57 -15.90 4.11 9.98
N CYS A 58 -15.90 3.53 11.19
CA CYS A 58 -14.87 3.80 12.19
C CYS A 58 -13.91 2.61 12.39
N PHE A 59 -12.61 2.90 12.46
CA PHE A 59 -11.54 1.97 12.81
C PHE A 59 -10.69 2.56 13.97
N PRO A 60 -11.21 2.53 15.21
CA PRO A 60 -10.61 3.24 16.35
C PRO A 60 -9.26 2.66 16.79
N ASP A 61 -9.04 1.36 16.56
CA ASP A 61 -7.82 0.66 16.98
C ASP A 61 -6.67 0.76 15.94
N GLU A 62 -6.96 1.29 14.75
CA GLU A 62 -5.99 1.37 13.65
C GLU A 62 -5.22 2.69 13.65
N ASP A 63 -3.97 2.65 13.21
CA ASP A 63 -3.10 3.83 13.13
C ASP A 63 -3.43 4.66 11.86
N PRO A 64 -3.81 5.94 11.98
CA PRO A 64 -4.13 6.80 10.83
C PRO A 64 -2.99 6.96 9.82
N VAL A 65 -1.73 6.93 10.27
CA VAL A 65 -0.55 7.07 9.41
C VAL A 65 -0.35 5.81 8.57
N VAL A 66 -0.55 4.63 9.17
CA VAL A 66 -0.48 3.34 8.45
C VAL A 66 -1.65 3.23 7.47
N PHE A 67 -2.85 3.67 7.87
CA PHE A 67 -4.02 3.71 6.99
C PHE A 67 -3.83 4.67 5.82
N ALA A 68 -3.26 5.85 6.05
CA ALA A 68 -2.93 6.80 4.99
C ALA A 68 -1.98 6.18 3.95
N GLU A 69 -1.02 5.35 4.38
CA GLU A 69 -0.13 4.65 3.46
C GLU A 69 -0.85 3.58 2.65
N LEU A 70 -1.73 2.81 3.29
CA LEU A 70 -2.58 1.84 2.59
C LEU A 70 -3.44 2.52 1.52
N LEU A 71 -4.04 3.67 1.83
CA LEU A 71 -4.78 4.46 0.85
C LEU A 71 -3.89 5.01 -0.26
N ALA A 72 -2.73 5.58 0.08
CA ALA A 72 -1.77 6.04 -0.92
C ALA A 72 -1.44 4.91 -1.90
N TRP A 73 -1.16 3.71 -1.38
CA TRP A 73 -0.96 2.53 -2.20
C TRP A 73 -2.16 2.18 -3.09
N MET A 74 -3.40 2.29 -2.59
CA MET A 74 -4.60 2.04 -3.41
C MET A 74 -4.66 3.00 -4.61
N TYR A 75 -4.39 4.30 -4.40
CA TYR A 75 -4.43 5.31 -5.46
C TYR A 75 -3.26 5.20 -6.44
N TYR A 76 -2.04 4.97 -5.97
CA TYR A 76 -0.85 4.90 -6.82
C TYR A 76 -0.62 3.51 -7.45
N GLY A 77 -1.14 2.47 -6.80
CA GLY A 77 -0.94 1.08 -7.20
C GLY A 77 0.42 0.49 -6.85
N ASP A 78 1.26 1.28 -6.19
CA ASP A 78 2.60 0.94 -5.71
C ASP A 78 2.87 1.76 -4.44
N THR A 79 3.78 1.30 -3.59
CA THR A 79 4.20 2.06 -2.40
C THR A 79 5.35 2.99 -2.81
N PRO A 80 5.19 4.32 -2.78
CA PRO A 80 6.32 5.21 -3.03
C PRO A 80 7.36 5.04 -1.92
N ILE A 81 8.56 4.55 -2.27
CA ILE A 81 9.64 4.17 -1.34
C ILE A 81 10.38 5.41 -0.77
N ASP A 82 9.91 6.61 -1.07
CA ASP A 82 10.74 7.82 -0.97
C ASP A 82 10.82 8.42 0.45
N LEU A 83 10.10 7.86 1.44
CA LEU A 83 10.14 8.34 2.83
C LEU A 83 10.78 7.31 3.78
N PRO A 84 11.84 7.68 4.54
CA PRO A 84 12.52 6.78 5.49
C PRO A 84 11.62 6.22 6.60
N SER A 85 10.62 6.98 7.06
CA SER A 85 9.65 6.50 8.06
C SER A 85 8.81 5.33 7.53
N ARG A 86 8.49 5.38 6.24
CA ARG A 86 7.68 4.37 5.52
C ARG A 86 8.45 3.12 5.13
N THR A 87 9.77 3.12 5.33
CA THR A 87 10.66 1.95 5.14
C THR A 87 11.16 1.37 6.46
N SER A 88 10.74 1.91 7.61
CA SER A 88 11.04 1.25 8.88
C SER A 88 10.38 -0.12 8.94
N ILE A 89 11.11 -1.13 9.43
CA ILE A 89 10.61 -2.51 9.48
C ILE A 89 9.31 -2.58 10.28
N HIS A 90 9.27 -1.92 11.44
CA HIS A 90 8.06 -1.87 12.27
C HIS A 90 6.84 -1.36 11.50
N PHE A 91 6.98 -0.22 10.81
CA PHE A 91 5.90 0.36 10.00
C PHE A 91 5.44 -0.59 8.87
N LEU A 92 6.38 -1.26 8.21
CA LEU A 92 6.05 -2.27 7.20
C LEU A 92 5.28 -3.46 7.82
N LEU A 93 5.62 -3.90 9.03
CA LEU A 93 4.86 -4.96 9.72
C LEU A 93 3.43 -4.50 10.04
N GLN A 94 3.25 -3.27 10.53
CA GLN A 94 1.93 -2.67 10.76
C GLN A 94 1.12 -2.61 9.46
N LEU A 95 1.73 -2.14 8.36
CA LEU A 95 1.08 -2.06 7.05
C LEU A 95 0.69 -3.44 6.51
N TRP A 96 1.53 -4.46 6.72
CA TRP A 96 1.21 -5.84 6.33
C TRP A 96 -0.01 -6.38 7.09
N ILE A 97 -0.08 -6.11 8.40
CA ILE A 97 -1.19 -6.54 9.26
C ILE A 97 -2.47 -5.83 8.84
N LEU A 98 -2.44 -4.50 8.69
CA LEU A 98 -3.58 -3.70 8.26
C LEU A 98 -4.10 -4.14 6.87
N ALA A 99 -3.19 -4.41 5.94
CA ALA A 99 -3.56 -4.94 4.63
C ALA A 99 -4.24 -6.31 4.74
N GLY A 100 -3.87 -7.13 5.73
CA GLY A 100 -4.56 -8.39 6.05
C GLY A 100 -5.97 -8.16 6.59
N THR A 101 -6.15 -7.19 7.49
CA THR A 101 -7.47 -6.79 8.03
C THR A 101 -8.46 -6.45 6.91
N PHE A 102 -7.99 -5.81 5.85
CA PHE A 102 -8.82 -5.44 4.69
C PHE A 102 -8.70 -6.42 3.50
N GLU A 103 -8.14 -7.60 3.70
CA GLU A 103 -8.04 -8.68 2.70
C GLU A 103 -7.28 -8.30 1.42
N ILE A 104 -6.29 -7.41 1.52
CA ILE A 104 -5.50 -6.87 0.40
C ILE A 104 -4.21 -7.69 0.22
N ALA A 105 -4.35 -8.94 -0.24
CA ALA A 105 -3.22 -9.87 -0.41
C ALA A 105 -2.08 -9.32 -1.30
N ARG A 106 -2.42 -8.49 -2.30
CA ARG A 106 -1.42 -7.88 -3.18
C ARG A 106 -0.50 -6.91 -2.42
N LEU A 107 -1.06 -6.09 -1.54
CA LEU A 107 -0.29 -5.17 -0.70
C LEU A 107 0.56 -5.96 0.30
N GLN A 108 0.00 -6.97 0.95
CA GLN A 108 0.76 -7.86 1.84
C GLN A 108 2.00 -8.47 1.15
N ASN A 109 1.84 -8.96 -0.07
CA ASN A 109 2.96 -9.50 -0.85
C ASN A 109 4.01 -8.43 -1.18
N GLN A 110 3.60 -7.23 -1.59
CA GLN A 110 4.53 -6.12 -1.84
C GLN A 110 5.28 -5.72 -0.58
N VAL A 111 4.61 -5.67 0.56
CA VAL A 111 5.23 -5.35 1.86
C VAL A 111 6.25 -6.42 2.27
N ILE A 112 6.00 -7.71 2.03
CA ILE A 112 7.00 -8.77 2.24
C ILE A 112 8.26 -8.51 1.41
N HIS A 113 8.11 -8.12 0.13
CA HIS A 113 9.24 -7.77 -0.73
C HIS A 113 10.03 -6.57 -0.18
N LEU A 114 9.34 -5.53 0.29
CA LEU A 114 9.97 -4.35 0.90
C LEU A 114 10.70 -4.73 2.18
N CYS A 115 10.07 -5.45 3.11
CA CYS A 115 10.69 -5.94 4.34
C CYS A 115 11.99 -6.69 4.05
N ARG A 116 11.96 -7.64 3.10
CA ARG A 116 13.16 -8.40 2.71
C ARG A 116 14.25 -7.49 2.16
N THR A 117 13.88 -6.49 1.35
CA THR A 117 14.82 -5.52 0.78
C THR A 117 15.47 -4.70 1.89
N GLU A 118 14.70 -4.19 2.84
CA GLU A 118 15.19 -3.41 3.99
C GLU A 118 16.09 -4.22 4.94
N ILE A 119 15.77 -5.50 5.14
CA ILE A 119 16.61 -6.42 5.92
C ILE A 119 17.93 -6.68 5.20
N ALA A 120 17.91 -6.88 3.87
CA ALA A 120 19.10 -7.17 3.08
C ALA A 120 20.09 -6.00 3.01
N LYS A 121 19.67 -4.77 3.29
CA LYS A 121 20.56 -3.58 3.34
C LYS A 121 21.62 -3.67 4.43
N VAL A 122 21.36 -4.39 5.52
CA VAL A 122 22.27 -4.49 6.67
C VAL A 122 22.56 -5.97 6.95
N PRO A 123 23.79 -6.45 6.71
CA PRO A 123 24.15 -7.83 6.98
C PRO A 123 23.90 -8.22 8.44
N GLY A 124 23.29 -9.39 8.65
CA GLY A 124 22.98 -9.88 10.00
C GLY A 124 21.80 -9.18 10.68
N ARG A 125 21.10 -8.26 10.01
CA ARG A 125 19.91 -7.60 10.59
C ARG A 125 18.81 -8.61 10.90
N THR A 126 18.33 -8.54 12.14
CA THR A 126 17.17 -9.29 12.60
C THR A 126 15.98 -8.37 12.91
N PHE A 127 14.81 -8.96 13.05
CA PHE A 127 13.65 -8.30 13.65
C PHE A 127 13.91 -8.02 15.14
N SER A 128 13.41 -6.90 15.65
CA SER A 128 13.50 -6.58 17.08
C SER A 128 12.54 -7.45 17.90
N CYS A 129 12.76 -7.53 19.22
CA CYS A 129 11.88 -8.32 20.09
C CYS A 129 10.47 -7.70 20.15
N ASP A 130 10.35 -6.37 20.09
CA ASP A 130 9.05 -5.68 20.01
C ASP A 130 8.32 -5.97 18.70
N ASP A 131 9.03 -6.06 17.57
CA ASP A 131 8.44 -6.45 16.28
C ASP A 131 7.89 -7.88 16.32
N ILE A 132 8.61 -8.80 16.98
CA ILE A 132 8.17 -10.19 17.15
C ILE A 132 6.91 -10.23 18.03
N ASP A 133 6.93 -9.57 19.18
CA ASP A 133 5.76 -9.47 20.06
C ASP A 133 4.55 -8.92 19.31
N TYR A 134 4.76 -7.83 18.57
CA TYR A 134 3.71 -7.20 17.77
C TYR A 134 3.12 -8.16 16.73
N VAL A 135 3.96 -8.83 15.93
CA VAL A 135 3.47 -9.77 14.90
C VAL A 135 2.72 -10.95 15.52
N TYR A 136 3.22 -11.52 16.62
CA TYR A 136 2.56 -12.67 17.26
C TYR A 136 1.23 -12.30 17.93
N ASN A 137 1.06 -11.06 18.36
CA ASN A 137 -0.21 -10.57 18.91
C ASN A 137 -1.27 -10.28 17.84
N HIS A 138 -0.87 -10.02 16.59
CA HIS A 138 -1.78 -9.56 15.52
C HIS A 138 -1.93 -10.53 14.35
N THR A 139 -1.35 -11.74 14.44
CA THR A 139 -1.44 -12.74 13.37
C THR A 139 -1.82 -14.09 13.92
N LEU A 140 -2.37 -14.96 13.07
CA LEU A 140 -2.68 -16.35 13.42
C LEU A 140 -1.45 -17.26 13.24
N PRO A 141 -1.43 -18.45 13.88
CA PRO A 141 -0.46 -19.49 13.59
C PRO A 141 -0.39 -19.76 12.07
N GLN A 142 0.81 -20.08 11.58
CA GLN A 142 1.09 -20.30 10.14
C GLN A 142 0.98 -19.06 9.24
N SER A 143 0.78 -17.87 9.81
CA SER A 143 0.87 -16.62 9.05
C SER A 143 2.21 -16.52 8.29
N PRO A 144 2.22 -16.15 7.00
CA PRO A 144 3.44 -15.95 6.25
C PRO A 144 4.40 -14.93 6.88
N LEU A 145 3.86 -13.95 7.62
CA LEU A 145 4.67 -12.96 8.33
C LEU A 145 5.45 -13.59 9.49
N ARG A 146 4.82 -14.50 10.27
CA ARG A 146 5.52 -15.26 11.32
C ARG A 146 6.64 -16.12 10.74
N LEU A 147 6.36 -16.78 9.62
CA LEU A 147 7.37 -17.57 8.91
C LEU A 147 8.57 -16.72 8.49
N LEU A 148 8.36 -15.51 7.96
CA LEU A 148 9.44 -14.58 7.60
C LEU A 148 10.32 -14.22 8.81
N LEU A 149 9.70 -13.93 9.96
CA LEU A 149 10.39 -13.60 11.21
C LEU A 149 11.27 -14.76 11.69
N VAL A 150 10.67 -15.95 11.79
CA VAL A 150 11.34 -17.18 12.24
C VAL A 150 12.51 -17.52 11.33
N ASP A 151 12.30 -17.50 10.01
CA ASP A 151 13.31 -17.80 9.01
C ASP A 151 14.47 -16.77 9.04
N ASN A 152 14.19 -15.50 9.27
CA ASN A 152 15.21 -14.46 9.43
C ASN A 152 16.05 -14.68 10.70
N TRP A 153 15.39 -14.93 11.84
CA TRP A 153 16.07 -15.18 13.11
C TRP A 153 16.90 -16.46 13.07
N ALA A 154 16.34 -17.56 12.56
CA ALA A 154 17.08 -18.81 12.39
C ALA A 154 18.32 -18.66 11.50
N ARG A 155 18.34 -17.65 10.60
CA ARG A 155 19.46 -17.34 9.72
C ARG A 155 20.52 -16.45 10.34
N ASN A 156 20.08 -15.39 11.02
CA ASN A 156 20.92 -14.23 11.31
C ASN A 156 21.09 -13.96 12.81
N ALA A 157 20.21 -14.49 13.68
CA ALA A 157 20.27 -14.20 15.10
C ALA A 157 21.54 -14.75 15.73
N THR A 158 22.11 -13.95 16.64
CA THR A 158 23.27 -14.29 17.45
C THR A 158 22.86 -14.34 18.92
N GLN A 159 23.77 -14.81 19.77
CA GLN A 159 23.56 -14.79 21.21
C GLN A 159 23.26 -13.37 21.73
N GLU A 160 23.91 -12.35 21.15
CA GLU A 160 23.70 -10.94 21.51
C GLU A 160 22.24 -10.53 21.34
N HIS A 161 21.62 -10.85 20.19
CA HIS A 161 20.22 -10.56 19.93
C HIS A 161 19.28 -11.17 20.98
N LEU A 162 19.58 -12.40 21.43
CA LEU A 162 18.79 -13.08 22.44
C LEU A 162 18.99 -12.47 23.84
N THR A 163 20.22 -12.09 24.18
CA THR A 163 20.53 -11.43 25.47
C THR A 163 20.06 -9.97 25.54
N SER A 164 19.96 -9.30 24.39
CA SER A 164 19.48 -7.92 24.30
C SER A 164 17.95 -7.82 24.35
N CYS A 165 17.21 -8.92 24.23
CA CYS A 165 15.77 -8.91 24.46
C CYS A 165 15.49 -8.63 25.94
N GLN A 166 14.98 -7.42 26.22
CA GLN A 166 14.58 -7.02 27.55
C GLN A 166 13.28 -7.73 28.01
N LYS A 167 12.43 -8.13 27.04
CA LYS A 167 11.19 -8.89 27.25
C LYS A 167 11.41 -10.36 26.90
N SER A 168 10.63 -11.25 27.53
CA SER A 168 10.56 -12.64 27.11
C SER A 168 9.91 -12.74 25.74
N LEU A 169 10.61 -13.32 24.77
CA LEU A 169 10.06 -13.62 23.45
C LEU A 169 8.80 -14.52 23.58
N PRO A 170 7.83 -14.40 22.65
CA PRO A 170 6.61 -15.20 22.70
C PRO A 170 6.93 -16.70 22.67
N TYR A 171 6.31 -17.49 23.54
CA TYR A 171 6.52 -18.94 23.56
C TYR A 171 6.29 -19.60 22.19
N PRO A 172 5.21 -19.27 21.43
CA PRO A 172 5.02 -19.83 20.09
C PRO A 172 6.15 -19.50 19.12
N PHE A 173 6.74 -18.30 19.23
CA PHE A 173 7.89 -17.91 18.41
C PHE A 173 9.11 -18.79 18.74
N LEU A 174 9.41 -18.99 20.02
CA LEU A 174 10.54 -19.83 20.44
C LEU A 174 10.38 -21.28 19.96
N GLU A 175 9.16 -21.82 20.04
CA GLU A 175 8.86 -23.17 19.54
C GLU A 175 9.09 -23.28 18.02
N GLU A 176 8.53 -22.34 17.25
CA GLU A 176 8.70 -22.29 15.79
C GLU A 176 10.17 -22.07 15.39
N LEU A 177 10.89 -21.23 16.13
CA LEU A 177 12.32 -21.00 15.95
C LEU A 177 13.16 -22.25 16.22
N CYS A 178 12.89 -22.98 17.31
CA CYS A 178 13.56 -24.23 17.61
C CYS A 178 13.35 -25.26 16.49
N ARG A 179 12.13 -25.39 15.97
CA ARG A 179 11.83 -26.27 14.82
C ARG A 179 12.64 -25.87 13.59
N ALA A 180 12.63 -24.58 13.23
CA ALA A 180 13.37 -24.07 12.08
C ALA A 180 14.90 -24.29 12.20
N LEU A 181 15.47 -24.14 13.41
CA LEU A 181 16.88 -24.40 13.66
C LEU A 181 17.24 -25.89 13.51
N ILE A 182 16.37 -26.80 13.98
CA ILE A 182 16.56 -28.25 13.85
C ILE A 182 16.49 -28.67 12.38
N GLU A 183 15.48 -28.20 11.64
CA GLU A 183 15.31 -28.45 10.21
C GLU A 183 16.54 -27.97 9.43
N ARG A 184 17.00 -26.75 9.71
CA ARG A 184 18.18 -26.17 9.06
C ARG A 184 19.45 -26.97 9.34
N LYS A 185 19.64 -27.48 10.57
CA LYS A 185 20.76 -28.38 10.91
C LYS A 185 20.71 -29.69 10.11
N GLY A 186 19.52 -30.14 9.73
CA GLY A 186 19.33 -31.27 8.81
C GLY A 186 19.68 -30.92 7.37
N ILE A 187 19.28 -29.75 6.88
CA ILE A 187 19.51 -29.29 5.50
C ILE A 187 20.99 -28.98 5.23
N VAL A 188 21.69 -28.31 6.17
CA VAL A 188 23.13 -27.99 6.05
C VAL A 188 23.99 -29.25 5.91
N LYS A 189 23.50 -30.40 6.37
CA LYS A 189 24.18 -31.69 6.18
C LYS A 189 24.00 -32.28 4.76
N ASN A 190 23.03 -31.78 4.00
CA ASN A 190 22.55 -32.42 2.77
C ASN A 190 22.61 -31.54 1.50
N ALA A 191 22.71 -30.20 1.57
CA ALA A 191 22.87 -29.36 0.38
C ALA A 191 23.43 -27.96 0.65
N GLU A 192 24.30 -27.51 -0.26
CA GLU A 192 24.80 -26.14 -0.41
C GLU A 192 23.70 -25.24 -1.00
N GLY A 193 23.26 -24.23 -0.24
CA GLY A 193 22.67 -23.00 -0.80
C GLY A 193 21.20 -23.05 -1.26
N GLU A 194 20.24 -23.18 -0.34
CA GLU A 194 18.86 -22.76 -0.61
C GLU A 194 18.58 -21.36 -0.03
N ILE A 195 18.59 -20.36 -0.91
CA ILE A 195 17.95 -19.07 -0.66
C ILE A 195 16.45 -19.34 -0.74
N HIS A 196 15.73 -19.27 0.38
CA HIS A 196 14.28 -19.47 0.36
C HIS A 196 13.62 -18.46 -0.60
N SER A 197 12.98 -19.02 -1.63
CA SER A 197 12.21 -18.27 -2.63
C SER A 197 11.23 -17.33 -1.95
N VAL A 198 11.08 -16.11 -2.47
CA VAL A 198 10.15 -15.10 -1.93
C VAL A 198 8.72 -15.60 -1.90
N GLU A 199 8.39 -16.52 -2.81
CA GLU A 199 7.10 -17.17 -2.94
C GLU A 199 6.64 -17.87 -1.66
N ARG A 200 7.58 -18.33 -0.81
CA ARG A 200 7.25 -19.00 0.47
C ARG A 200 6.43 -18.12 1.41
N TYR A 201 6.59 -16.79 1.31
CA TYR A 201 5.93 -15.84 2.19
C TYR A 201 4.74 -15.14 1.50
N ASN A 202 4.44 -15.50 0.25
CA ASN A 202 3.39 -14.85 -0.50
C ASN A 202 2.02 -15.42 -0.12
N ILE A 203 1.08 -14.51 0.10
CA ILE A 203 -0.34 -14.84 0.21
C ILE A 203 -0.85 -15.10 -1.21
N HIS A 204 -1.41 -16.28 -1.38
CA HIS A 204 -2.09 -16.66 -2.60
C HIS A 204 -3.59 -16.47 -2.38
N PRO A 205 -4.23 -15.49 -3.03
CA PRO A 205 -5.68 -15.40 -2.99
C PRO A 205 -6.26 -16.72 -3.54
N PRO A 206 -7.38 -17.21 -2.98
CA PRO A 206 -8.06 -18.38 -3.51
C PRO A 206 -8.39 -18.14 -5.00
N PRO A 207 -8.33 -19.17 -5.85
CA PRO A 207 -8.75 -19.03 -7.24
C PRO A 207 -10.18 -18.48 -7.29
N PRO A 208 -10.52 -17.61 -8.25
CA PRO A 208 -11.91 -17.19 -8.42
C PRO A 208 -12.78 -18.43 -8.64
N GLU A 209 -13.77 -18.60 -7.77
CA GLU A 209 -14.80 -19.62 -7.92
C GLU A 209 -15.78 -19.17 -9.02
N ASP A 210 -16.18 -20.09 -9.89
CA ASP A 210 -17.27 -19.80 -10.84
C ASP A 210 -18.62 -19.71 -10.11
N GLN A 211 -19.67 -19.28 -10.82
CA GLN A 211 -21.04 -19.19 -10.29
C GLN A 211 -21.59 -20.52 -9.77
N ASN A 212 -20.87 -21.63 -9.97
CA ASN A 212 -21.24 -22.99 -9.56
C ASN A 212 -20.26 -23.60 -8.53
N GLY A 213 -19.35 -22.81 -7.93
CA GLY A 213 -18.42 -23.26 -6.90
C GLY A 213 -17.29 -24.17 -7.39
N ARG A 214 -16.94 -24.15 -8.68
CA ARG A 214 -15.76 -24.86 -9.20
C ARG A 214 -14.54 -23.95 -9.19
N LEU A 215 -13.45 -24.48 -8.62
CA LEU A 215 -12.12 -23.88 -8.65
C LEU A 215 -11.62 -23.78 -10.09
N MET A 216 -11.43 -22.56 -10.59
CA MET A 216 -10.84 -22.33 -11.90
C MET A 216 -9.32 -22.56 -11.84
N PRO A 217 -8.73 -23.35 -12.78
CA PRO A 217 -7.29 -23.48 -12.88
C PRO A 217 -6.64 -22.11 -13.06
N ARG A 218 -5.54 -21.87 -12.35
CA ARG A 218 -4.76 -20.65 -12.47
C ARG A 218 -4.17 -20.59 -13.89
N GLU A 219 -4.86 -19.94 -14.81
CA GLU A 219 -4.33 -19.70 -16.14
C GLU A 219 -3.03 -18.92 -15.98
N ARG A 220 -1.97 -19.46 -16.58
CA ARG A 220 -0.69 -18.77 -16.68
C ARG A 220 -0.94 -17.61 -17.65
N VAL A 221 -1.39 -16.47 -17.11
CA VAL A 221 -1.69 -15.28 -17.91
C VAL A 221 -0.37 -14.81 -18.52
N SER A 222 -0.12 -15.23 -19.76
CA SER A 222 0.84 -14.58 -20.65
C SER A 222 0.22 -13.26 -21.06
N GLU A 223 0.29 -12.26 -20.18
CA GLU A 223 -0.22 -10.92 -20.40
C GLU A 223 0.78 -10.12 -21.26
N PHE A 224 0.85 -10.50 -22.53
CA PHE A 224 1.24 -9.56 -23.57
C PHE A 224 0.06 -9.46 -24.53
N PRO A 225 -0.55 -8.27 -24.70
CA PRO A 225 -1.34 -8.01 -25.88
C PRO A 225 -0.43 -8.30 -27.07
N ARG A 226 -0.72 -9.35 -27.84
CA ARG A 226 -0.03 -9.59 -29.11
C ARG A 226 -0.26 -8.34 -29.94
N THR A 227 0.80 -7.56 -30.15
CA THR A 227 0.78 -6.44 -31.09
C THR A 227 0.21 -6.95 -32.41
N ALA A 228 -0.75 -6.21 -32.97
CA ALA A 228 -1.39 -6.64 -34.21
C ALA A 228 -0.31 -6.90 -35.30
N PRO A 229 -0.35 -8.04 -36.00
CA PRO A 229 0.67 -8.37 -36.99
C PRO A 229 0.74 -7.28 -38.07
N PRO A 230 1.94 -6.98 -38.61
CA PRO A 230 2.18 -5.83 -39.49
C PRO A 230 1.30 -5.80 -40.73
N GLU A 231 0.81 -6.96 -41.19
CA GLU A 231 -0.13 -7.07 -42.31
C GLU A 231 -1.51 -6.46 -42.01
N LYS A 232 -1.99 -6.54 -40.75
CA LYS A 232 -3.25 -5.91 -40.33
C LYS A 232 -3.13 -4.40 -40.12
N LEU A 233 -1.92 -3.87 -39.94
CA LEU A 233 -1.67 -2.43 -39.84
C LEU A 233 -1.66 -1.74 -41.21
N ARG A 234 -1.22 -2.44 -42.28
CA ARG A 234 -1.19 -1.89 -43.65
C ARG A 234 -2.57 -1.52 -44.21
N ASN A 235 -3.63 -2.20 -43.78
CA ASN A 235 -4.97 -2.01 -44.32
C ASN A 235 -5.86 -1.08 -43.46
N ARG A 236 -5.30 -0.44 -42.43
CA ARG A 236 -6.06 0.53 -41.61
C ARG A 236 -6.22 1.84 -42.36
N LYS A 237 -7.46 2.19 -42.73
CA LYS A 237 -7.81 3.56 -43.14
C LYS A 237 -7.68 4.48 -41.93
N ILE A 238 -6.62 5.28 -41.89
CA ILE A 238 -6.43 6.32 -40.87
C ILE A 238 -7.44 7.43 -41.17
N ALA A 239 -8.47 7.56 -40.34
CA ALA A 239 -9.37 8.71 -40.40
C ALA A 239 -8.57 9.96 -39.99
N ARG A 240 -8.45 10.91 -40.92
CA ARG A 240 -7.86 12.22 -40.60
C ARG A 240 -8.88 13.02 -39.78
N PRO A 241 -8.49 13.68 -38.68
CA PRO A 241 -9.40 14.56 -37.96
C PRO A 241 -9.84 15.69 -38.90
N SER A 242 -11.15 15.85 -39.10
CA SER A 242 -11.71 16.99 -39.81
C SER A 242 -11.61 18.24 -38.92
N PRO A 243 -11.11 19.38 -39.41
CA PRO A 243 -11.08 20.61 -38.64
C PRO A 243 -12.52 21.07 -38.38
N ARG A 244 -12.94 21.12 -37.11
CA ARG A 244 -14.19 21.76 -36.72
C ARG A 244 -13.99 23.28 -36.80
N LEU A 245 -14.20 23.86 -37.98
CA LEU A 245 -14.45 25.28 -38.11
C LEU A 245 -15.89 25.54 -37.65
N ASN A 246 -16.05 26.03 -36.42
CA ASN A 246 -17.32 26.59 -35.98
C ASN A 246 -17.57 27.88 -36.78
N LYS A 247 -18.60 27.85 -37.61
CA LYS A 247 -19.19 29.02 -38.27
C LYS A 247 -19.83 29.87 -37.17
N ALA A 248 -19.09 30.86 -36.65
CA ALA A 248 -19.68 31.90 -35.82
C ALA A 248 -20.58 32.76 -36.72
N SER A 249 -21.90 32.66 -36.54
CA SER A 249 -22.83 33.65 -37.08
C SER A 249 -22.62 34.96 -36.34
N LEU A 250 -22.21 35.98 -37.09
CA LEU A 250 -22.14 37.37 -36.68
C LEU A 250 -23.55 37.94 -36.43
N THR A 251 -23.75 38.55 -35.26
CA THR A 251 -24.64 39.68 -34.90
C THR A 251 -24.61 39.73 -33.36
N SER A 252 -24.09 40.71 -32.61
CA SER A 252 -24.19 42.18 -32.67
C SER A 252 -23.21 42.79 -31.60
N PRO A 253 -23.06 44.13 -31.46
CA PRO A 253 -21.74 44.77 -31.37
C PRO A 253 -21.11 44.89 -29.96
N LEU A 254 -19.78 45.00 -30.03
CA LEU A 254 -18.79 45.25 -28.99
C LEU A 254 -19.10 46.51 -28.17
N ARG A 255 -19.20 46.37 -26.84
CA ARG A 255 -18.96 47.46 -25.88
C ARG A 255 -17.67 47.17 -25.15
N ALA A 256 -16.67 48.00 -25.40
CA ALA A 256 -15.39 47.97 -24.70
C ALA A 256 -15.58 48.36 -23.21
N MET A 257 -14.98 47.59 -22.31
CA MET A 257 -14.63 48.05 -20.97
C MET A 257 -13.17 47.69 -20.69
N THR A 258 -12.41 48.74 -20.39
CA THR A 258 -11.01 48.81 -20.00
C THR A 258 -10.77 48.25 -18.58
N PRO A 259 -9.50 48.00 -18.20
CA PRO A 259 -9.15 47.08 -17.12
C PRO A 259 -9.23 47.77 -15.74
N ASN A 260 -9.71 47.04 -14.74
CA ASN A 260 -9.52 47.43 -13.34
C ASN A 260 -8.20 46.85 -12.82
N SER A 261 -7.37 47.77 -12.34
CA SER A 261 -6.12 47.58 -11.64
C SER A 261 -6.29 46.70 -10.40
N VAL A 262 -5.34 45.79 -10.19
CA VAL A 262 -5.13 45.07 -8.93
C VAL A 262 -4.28 45.98 -8.05
N GLU A 263 -4.79 46.40 -6.89
CA GLU A 263 -3.97 46.89 -5.78
C GLU A 263 -3.52 45.68 -4.96
N GLU A 264 -2.22 45.44 -4.99
CA GLU A 264 -1.49 44.51 -4.14
C GLU A 264 -0.79 45.37 -3.07
N ASN A 265 -1.08 45.16 -1.79
CA ASN A 265 -0.22 45.64 -0.71
C ASN A 265 -0.28 44.67 0.47
N ASP A 266 0.82 43.94 0.59
CA ASP A 266 1.22 43.02 1.65
C ASP A 266 1.98 43.81 2.75
N PRO A 267 1.80 43.56 4.06
CA PRO A 267 2.63 44.15 5.10
C PRO A 267 3.73 43.17 5.56
N LYS A 268 5.00 43.46 5.23
CA LYS A 268 6.18 42.87 5.88
C LYS A 268 7.05 44.03 6.40
N SER A 269 7.12 44.21 7.72
CA SER A 269 8.14 43.65 8.62
C SER A 269 9.55 44.20 8.34
N GLU A 270 9.92 45.27 9.04
CA GLU A 270 11.32 45.68 9.23
C GLU A 270 11.44 46.52 10.50
N VAL A 271 11.76 45.90 11.63
CA VAL A 271 12.54 46.55 12.70
C VAL A 271 13.39 45.47 13.38
N SER A 272 14.67 45.43 13.03
CA SER A 272 15.73 44.87 13.87
C SER A 272 16.73 45.98 14.18
N SER A 273 17.32 45.88 15.37
CA SER A 273 18.43 46.66 15.92
C SER A 273 18.08 48.02 16.50
N GLN A 274 17.95 48.05 17.84
CA GLN A 274 18.72 48.97 18.68
C GLN A 274 18.77 48.44 20.12
N MET A 275 19.84 47.69 20.43
CA MET A 275 20.39 47.59 21.79
C MET A 275 21.56 48.57 21.87
N SER A 276 21.50 49.48 22.83
CA SER A 276 22.57 49.84 23.78
C SER A 276 22.55 51.33 24.16
N HIS A 277 22.83 51.53 25.45
CA HIS A 277 23.19 52.78 26.14
C HIS A 277 22.07 53.76 26.54
N LEU A 278 21.75 53.73 27.84
CA LEU A 278 21.72 54.95 28.64
C LEU A 278 22.18 54.63 30.07
N GLN A 279 23.34 55.22 30.42
CA GLN A 279 23.79 55.49 31.78
C GLN A 279 22.78 56.40 32.48
N ILE A 280 22.44 56.11 33.73
CA ILE A 280 22.81 56.83 34.96
C ILE A 280 22.17 56.08 36.14
#